data_AF-A0A9X0HSP3-F1
#
_entry.id   AF-A0A9X0HSP3-F1
#
_cell.length_a   1.000
_cell.length_b   1.000
_cell.length_c   1.000
_cell.angle_alpha   90.00
_cell.angle_beta   90.00
_cell.angle_gamma   90.00
#
_symmetry.space_group_name_H-M   'P 1'
#
loop_
_entity.id
_entity.type
_entity.pdbx_description
1 polymer ?
#
loop_
_entity_poly.entity_id
_entity_poly.type
_entity_poly.pdbx_seq_one_letter_code
_entity_poly.pdbx_strand_id
1 'polypeptide(L)'
;MSNPNEPLKVDPTELRMAADQLDGHASAFRATHQTAQSRASKAALGSGSAATALPGMLAAWEAEGTQFNEHFIRHAQGHRDAADSYVRTDAGGAQGIDDAGSAL
;
A
#
# COMPACT_ATOMS: atom_id res chain seq x y z
N MET A 1 -24.66 -12.69 0.42
CA MET A 1 -24.18 -11.74 1.44
C MET A 1 -23.38 -12.55 2.45
N SER A 2 -22.10 -12.23 2.64
CA SER A 2 -21.24 -12.94 3.60
C SER A 2 -21.73 -12.68 5.03
N ASN A 3 -21.72 -13.72 5.87
CA ASN A 3 -22.10 -13.58 7.28
C ASN A 3 -21.01 -12.80 8.02
N PRO A 4 -21.33 -11.70 8.73
CA PRO A 4 -20.33 -10.90 9.45
C PRO A 4 -19.69 -11.64 10.64
N ASN A 5 -20.23 -12.80 11.02
CA ASN A 5 -19.71 -13.67 12.07
C ASN A 5 -18.94 -14.89 11.54
N GLU A 6 -18.80 -15.02 10.21
CA GLU A 6 -17.98 -16.09 9.65
C GLU A 6 -16.50 -15.73 9.84
N PRO A 7 -15.68 -16.62 10.43
CA PRO A 7 -14.25 -16.38 10.58
C PRO A 7 -13.61 -16.09 9.22
N LEU A 8 -12.90 -14.96 9.13
CA LEU A 8 -12.13 -14.61 7.95
C LEU A 8 -11.06 -15.68 7.71
N LYS A 9 -11.19 -16.41 6.61
CA LYS A 9 -10.14 -17.30 6.11
C LYS A 9 -9.13 -16.44 5.37
N VAL A 10 -8.01 -16.16 6.02
CA VAL A 10 -6.94 -15.34 5.46
C VAL A 10 -5.76 -16.23 5.15
N ASP A 11 -5.28 -16.19 3.90
CA ASP A 11 -4.03 -16.83 3.50
C ASP A 11 -2.87 -15.84 3.66
N PRO A 12 -1.89 -16.10 4.56
CA PRO A 12 -0.71 -15.25 4.72
C PRO A 12 0.11 -15.11 3.43
N THR A 13 0.07 -16.10 2.54
CA THR A 13 0.75 -16.08 1.24
C THR A 13 0.12 -15.03 0.33
N GLU A 14 -1.22 -15.00 0.26
CA GLU A 14 -1.94 -14.00 -0.53
C GLU A 14 -1.72 -12.58 0.02
N LEU A 15 -1.63 -12.42 1.34
CA LEU A 15 -1.27 -11.14 1.95
C LEU A 15 0.14 -10.67 1.54
N ARG A 16 1.13 -11.56 1.54
CA ARG A 16 2.49 -11.23 1.08
C ARG A 16 2.50 -10.86 -0.40
N MET A 17 1.79 -11.62 -1.24
CA MET A 17 1.65 -11.31 -2.67
C MET A 17 0.98 -9.95 -2.90
N ALA A 18 -0.06 -9.62 -2.13
CA ALA A 18 -0.71 -8.32 -2.20
C ALA A 18 0.24 -7.18 -1.80
N ALA A 19 1.07 -7.38 -0.77
CA ALA A 19 2.10 -6.41 -0.38
C ALA A 19 3.11 -6.17 -1.52
N ASP A 20 3.57 -7.22 -2.19
CA ASP A 20 4.51 -7.10 -3.30
C ASP A 20 3.88 -6.41 -4.52
N GLN A 21 2.59 -6.67 -4.79
CA GLN A 21 1.85 -5.94 -5.82
C GLN A 21 1.71 -4.45 -5.49
N LEU A 22 1.46 -4.10 -4.22
CA LEU A 22 1.37 -2.71 -3.76
C LEU A 22 2.72 -1.98 -3.93
N ASP A 23 3.84 -2.64 -3.66
CA ASP A 23 5.18 -2.06 -3.89
C ASP A 23 5.47 -1.86 -5.39
N GLY A 24 5.02 -2.80 -6.23
CA GLY A 24 5.04 -2.66 -7.68
C GLY A 24 4.22 -1.45 -8.16
N HIS A 25 3.00 -1.30 -7.64
CA HIS A 25 2.13 -0.17 -7.94
C HIS A 25 2.71 1.16 -7.45
N ALA A 26 3.30 1.21 -6.24
CA ALA A 26 3.99 2.39 -5.73
C ALA A 26 5.11 2.84 -6.67
N SER A 27 5.95 1.90 -7.10
CA SER A 27 7.08 2.16 -7.98
C SER A 27 6.62 2.68 -9.34
N ALA A 28 5.61 2.04 -9.94
CA ALA A 28 5.02 2.48 -11.20
C ALA A 28 4.38 3.86 -11.08
N PHE A 29 3.56 4.08 -10.03
CA PHE A 29 2.93 5.36 -9.75
C PHE A 29 3.96 6.48 -9.63
N ARG A 30 5.02 6.29 -8.83
CA ARG A 30 6.06 7.29 -8.63
C ARG A 30 6.76 7.65 -9.94
N ALA A 31 7.12 6.66 -10.75
CA ALA A 31 7.79 6.89 -12.03
C ALA A 31 6.90 7.65 -13.03
N THR A 32 5.62 7.25 -13.14
CA THR A 32 4.66 7.92 -14.01
C THR A 32 4.35 9.33 -13.52
N HIS A 33 4.18 9.53 -12.22
CA HIS A 33 3.94 10.84 -11.61
C HIS A 33 5.10 11.80 -11.88
N GLN A 34 6.35 11.39 -11.62
CA GLN A 34 7.54 12.21 -11.89
C GLN A 34 7.69 12.56 -13.38
N THR A 35 7.37 11.61 -14.26
CA THR A 35 7.36 11.87 -15.72
C THR A 35 6.32 12.91 -16.10
N ALA A 36 5.11 12.80 -15.55
CA ALA A 36 4.02 13.72 -15.84
C ALA A 36 4.28 15.11 -15.25
N GLN A 37 4.80 15.18 -14.03
CA GLN A 37 5.27 16.39 -13.36
C GLN A 37 6.32 17.12 -14.20
N SER A 38 7.35 16.42 -14.69
CA SER A 38 8.40 16.97 -15.54
C SER A 38 7.88 17.50 -16.88
N ARG A 39 6.84 16.86 -17.44
CA ARG A 39 6.19 17.35 -18.66
C ARG A 39 5.38 18.62 -18.37
N ALA A 40 4.60 18.62 -17.29
CA ALA A 40 3.77 19.74 -16.90
C ALA A 40 4.61 20.98 -16.53
N SER A 41 5.75 20.79 -15.87
CA SER A 41 6.68 21.89 -15.53
C SER A 41 7.30 22.57 -16.75
N LYS A 42 7.27 21.93 -17.93
CA LYS A 42 7.79 22.46 -19.19
C LYS A 42 6.71 23.06 -20.08
N ALA A 43 5.46 23.14 -19.60
CA ALA A 43 4.36 23.68 -20.38
C ALA A 43 4.59 25.18 -20.68
N ALA A 44 4.61 25.53 -21.97
CA ALA A 44 4.72 26.92 -22.42
C ALA A 44 3.34 27.58 -22.46
N LEU A 45 2.88 28.09 -21.31
CA LEU A 45 1.54 28.69 -21.17
C LEU A 45 1.47 30.16 -21.63
N GLY A 46 2.58 30.75 -22.08
CA GLY A 46 2.66 32.17 -22.41
C GLY A 46 2.57 33.08 -21.18
N SER A 47 2.16 34.33 -21.37
CA SER A 47 1.91 35.27 -20.28
C SER A 47 0.46 35.17 -19.79
N GLY A 48 0.26 35.32 -18.47
CA GLY A 48 -1.08 35.41 -17.88
C GLY A 48 -1.23 34.63 -16.58
N SER A 49 -2.46 34.62 -16.06
CA SER A 49 -2.79 34.03 -14.76
C SER A 49 -2.50 32.53 -14.69
N ALA A 50 -2.69 31.80 -15.80
CA ALA A 50 -2.39 30.36 -15.87
C ALA A 50 -0.90 30.06 -15.67
N ALA A 51 -0.02 30.82 -16.35
CA ALA A 51 1.42 30.69 -16.18
C ALA A 51 1.88 31.06 -14.76
N THR A 52 1.20 32.02 -14.13
CA THR A 52 1.48 32.46 -12.75
C THR A 52 1.05 31.40 -11.72
N ALA A 53 -0.07 30.70 -11.96
CA ALA A 53 -0.60 29.68 -11.04
C ALA A 53 0.13 28.33 -11.14
N LEU A 54 0.74 28.03 -12.30
CA LEU A 54 1.33 26.73 -12.59
C LEU A 54 2.33 26.23 -11.52
N PRO A 55 3.30 27.03 -11.04
CA PRO A 55 4.25 26.55 -10.02
C PRO A 55 3.56 26.10 -8.72
N GLY A 56 2.53 26.81 -8.28
CA GLY A 56 1.77 26.44 -7.07
C GLY A 56 0.97 25.16 -7.27
N MET A 57 0.36 24.98 -8.44
CA MET A 57 -0.34 23.74 -8.78
C MET A 57 0.61 22.55 -8.85
N LEU A 58 1.79 22.70 -9.45
CA LEU A 58 2.80 21.64 -9.51
C LEU A 58 3.33 21.27 -8.12
N ALA A 59 3.53 22.25 -7.23
CA ALA A 59 3.94 21.99 -5.86
C ALA A 59 2.88 21.22 -5.07
N ALA A 60 1.60 21.59 -5.22
CA ALA A 60 0.49 20.85 -4.60
C ALA A 60 0.41 19.41 -5.15
N TRP A 61 0.52 19.25 -6.47
CA TRP A 61 0.47 17.94 -7.10
C TRP A 61 1.63 17.03 -6.69
N GLU A 62 2.85 17.56 -6.52
CA GLU A 62 3.99 16.79 -5.97
C GLU A 62 3.73 16.31 -4.55
N ALA A 63 3.17 17.19 -3.70
CA ALA A 63 2.86 16.86 -2.31
C ALA A 63 1.77 15.77 -2.23
N GLU A 64 0.75 15.83 -3.09
CA GLU A 64 -0.26 14.79 -3.23
C GLU A 64 0.37 13.48 -3.72
N GLY A 65 1.24 13.52 -4.73
CA GLY A 65 1.97 12.35 -5.23
C GLY A 65 2.79 11.66 -4.14
N THR A 66 3.46 12.44 -3.29
CA THR A 66 4.19 11.93 -2.12
C THR A 66 3.25 11.22 -1.15
N GLN A 67 2.12 11.83 -0.79
CA GLN A 67 1.11 11.22 0.10
C GLN A 67 0.54 9.91 -0.46
N PHE A 68 0.25 9.84 -1.76
CA PHE A 68 -0.22 8.60 -2.39
C PHE A 68 0.83 7.49 -2.35
N ASN A 69 2.09 7.82 -2.62
CA ASN A 69 3.18 6.84 -2.51
C ASN A 69 3.32 6.31 -1.08
N GLU A 70 3.21 7.17 -0.07
CA GLU A 70 3.20 6.72 1.33
C GLU A 70 2.01 5.83 1.66
N HIS A 71 0.82 6.09 1.09
CA HIS A 71 -0.31 5.19 1.25
C HIS A 71 0.01 3.79 0.76
N PHE A 72 0.57 3.63 -0.45
CA PHE A 72 0.95 2.29 -0.93
C PHE A 72 1.90 1.58 0.03
N ILE A 73 2.95 2.27 0.50
CA ILE A 73 3.92 1.71 1.46
C ILE A 73 3.23 1.28 2.76
N ARG A 74 2.36 2.13 3.32
CA ARG A 74 1.62 1.81 4.55
C ARG A 74 0.72 0.58 4.37
N HIS A 75 0.03 0.46 3.24
CA HIS A 75 -0.83 -0.70 2.97
C HIS A 75 0.01 -1.97 2.78
N ALA A 76 1.11 -1.90 2.02
CA ALA A 76 2.01 -3.04 1.83
C ALA A 76 2.57 -3.54 3.17
N GLN A 77 2.99 -2.61 4.05
CA GLN A 77 3.43 -2.96 5.40
C GLN A 77 2.30 -3.60 6.23
N GLY A 78 1.09 -3.03 6.19
CA GLY A 78 -0.06 -3.59 6.90
C GLY A 78 -0.40 -5.02 6.48
N HIS A 79 -0.28 -5.34 5.18
CA HIS A 79 -0.44 -6.71 4.68
C HIS A 79 0.65 -7.66 5.21
N ARG A 80 1.90 -7.22 5.28
CA ARG A 80 3.01 -8.01 5.86
C ARG A 80 2.81 -8.26 7.35
N ASP A 81 2.45 -7.21 8.10
CA ASP A 81 2.19 -7.30 9.54
C ASP A 81 1.03 -8.25 9.82
N ALA A 82 -0.03 -8.19 9.00
CA ALA A 82 -1.15 -9.13 9.08
C ALA A 82 -0.70 -10.57 8.79
N ALA A 83 0.10 -10.79 7.74
CA ALA A 83 0.61 -12.12 7.39
C ALA A 83 1.43 -12.72 8.54
N ASP A 84 2.31 -11.93 9.15
CA ASP A 84 3.13 -12.35 10.29
C ASP A 84 2.27 -12.65 11.53
N SER A 85 1.20 -11.87 11.75
CA SER A 85 0.25 -12.11 12.85
C SER A 85 -0.51 -13.42 12.69
N TYR A 86 -0.98 -13.73 11.48
CA TYR A 86 -1.68 -14.99 11.21
C TYR A 86 -0.76 -16.20 11.38
N VAL A 87 0.46 -16.16 10.81
CA VAL A 87 1.45 -17.24 10.96
C VAL A 87 1.78 -17.50 12.44
N ARG A 88 1.97 -16.43 13.23
CA ARG A 88 2.25 -16.57 14.67
C ARG A 88 1.08 -17.18 15.43
N THR A 89 -0.14 -16.77 15.10
CA THR A 89 -1.36 -17.26 15.75
C THR A 89 -1.55 -18.74 15.46
N ASP A 90 -1.38 -19.17 14.21
CA ASP A 90 -1.50 -20.58 13.81
C ASP A 90 -0.44 -21.45 14.48
N ALA A 91 0.82 -20.99 14.52
CA ALA A 91 1.91 -21.72 15.19
C ALA A 91 1.66 -21.87 16.70
N GLY A 92 1.21 -20.81 17.37
CA GLY A 92 0.87 -20.85 18.79
C GLY A 92 -0.33 -21.76 19.07
N GLY A 93 -1.34 -21.76 18.19
CA GLY A 93 -2.48 -22.66 18.27
C GLY A 93 -2.07 -24.13 18.13
N ALA A 94 -1.22 -24.46 17.16
CA ALA A 94 -0.72 -25.82 16.96
C ALA A 94 0.05 -26.33 18.19
N GLN A 95 0.96 -25.52 18.75
CA GLN A 95 1.70 -25.88 19.95
C GLN A 95 0.77 -26.14 21.15
N GLY A 96 -0.26 -25.29 21.35
CA GLY A 96 -1.23 -25.50 22.42
C GLY A 96 -2.03 -26.80 22.28
N ILE A 97 -2.30 -27.24 21.04
CA ILE A 97 -2.96 -28.53 20.76
C ILE A 97 -2.02 -29.69 21.08
N ASP A 98 -0.76 -29.61 20.66
CA ASP A 98 0.25 -30.65 20.90
C ASP A 98 0.53 -30.83 22.41
N ASP A 99 0.62 -29.72 23.15
CA ASP A 99 0.81 -29.72 24.60
C ASP A 99 -0.38 -30.34 25.33
N ALA A 100 -1.61 -29.99 24.93
CA ALA A 100 -2.83 -30.55 25.50
C ALA A 100 -2.98 -32.05 25.19
N GLY A 101 -2.62 -32.47 23.97
CA GLY A 101 -2.63 -33.87 23.56
C GLY A 101 -1.59 -34.71 24.29
N SER A 102 -0.42 -34.13 24.60
CA SER A 102 0.65 -34.81 25.35
C SER A 102 0.35 -34.94 26.85
N ALA A 103 -0.64 -34.20 27.37
CA ALA A 103 -1.06 -34.23 28.76
C ALA A 103 -2.18 -35.27 29.06
N LEU A 104 -2.65 -36.00 28.04
CA LEU A 104 -3.64 -37.09 28.13
C LEU A 104 -2.97 -38.46 28.24
#